data_AF-A0A1H5YAG4-F1
#
_entry.id   AF-A0A1H5YAG4-F1
#
_cell.length_a   1.000
_cell.length_b   1.000
_cell.length_c   1.000
_cell.angle_alpha   90.00
_cell.angle_beta   90.00
_cell.angle_gamma   90.00
#
_symmetry.space_group_name_H-M   'P 1'
#
loop_
_entity.id
_entity.type
_entity.pdbx_description
1 polymer ?
#
loop_
_entity_poly.entity_id
_entity_poly.type
_entity_poly.pdbx_seq_one_letter_code
_entity_poly.pdbx_strand_id
1 'polypeptide(L)'
;MKRMQGFSLVELMVSMVLGLLITGAALQLLLANQQSFALQQTLSRVQENGQLFVRFLVTDLRRAGLEMANVASTDAQGVRFTASGNIPGSNNGNDYDRLTLSYHGVTDCEGSIAPAMTEVVNTYFVNDDSELLCQGGLTGGNGVVLLEDVEAFEVLYGIDEERDGTAKVNRYVEAGLQGGNPVLAVRFSLLLKEESNSLPKGDGDKEFFILTKTVKEPADSSVRRVFMSTVKMRNYNWDEV
;
A
#
# COMPACT_ATOMS: atom_id res chain seq x y z
N MET A 1 -78.93 15.72 -16.74
CA MET A 1 -78.15 14.46 -16.71
C MET A 1 -76.78 14.74 -17.32
N LYS A 2 -75.69 14.71 -16.53
CA LYS A 2 -74.32 14.87 -17.06
C LYS A 2 -73.92 13.56 -17.77
N ARG A 3 -73.62 13.62 -19.07
CA ARG A 3 -73.06 12.48 -19.81
C ARG A 3 -71.66 12.19 -19.25
N MET A 4 -71.42 10.96 -18.79
CA MET A 4 -70.07 10.49 -18.48
C MET A 4 -69.32 10.32 -19.81
N GLN A 5 -68.31 11.14 -20.06
CA GLN A 5 -67.37 10.94 -21.15
C GLN A 5 -66.39 9.86 -20.71
N GLY A 6 -66.46 8.68 -21.34
CA GLY A 6 -65.50 7.60 -21.12
C GLY A 6 -64.18 7.87 -21.85
N PHE A 7 -63.07 7.41 -21.26
CA PHE A 7 -61.73 7.51 -21.85
C PHE A 7 -61.61 6.70 -23.14
N SER A 8 -60.85 7.21 -24.12
CA SER A 8 -60.54 6.44 -25.32
C SER A 8 -59.46 5.40 -25.04
N LEU A 9 -59.51 4.25 -25.73
CA LEU A 9 -58.48 3.19 -25.62
C LEU A 9 -57.06 3.75 -25.89
N VAL A 10 -56.95 4.72 -26.79
CA VAL A 10 -55.71 5.40 -27.14
C VAL A 10 -55.15 6.24 -25.99
N GLU A 11 -56.00 6.96 -25.25
CA GLU A 11 -55.58 7.71 -24.04
C GLU A 11 -55.01 6.80 -22.95
N LEU A 12 -55.61 5.62 -22.78
CA LEU A 12 -55.14 4.62 -21.81
C LEU A 12 -53.79 4.02 -22.25
N MET A 13 -53.60 3.78 -23.54
CA MET A 13 -52.31 3.33 -24.07
C MET A 13 -51.21 4.40 -23.90
N VAL A 14 -51.53 5.65 -24.21
CA VAL A 14 -50.58 6.78 -24.08
C VAL A 14 -50.18 6.99 -22.61
N SER A 15 -51.15 7.00 -21.69
CA SER A 15 -50.87 7.16 -20.26
C SER A 15 -50.01 6.04 -19.70
N MET A 16 -50.25 4.79 -20.10
CA MET A 16 -49.42 3.65 -19.68
C MET A 16 -47.99 3.75 -20.20
N VAL A 17 -47.81 4.11 -21.48
CA VAL A 17 -46.47 4.30 -22.08
C VAL A 17 -45.71 5.43 -21.36
N LEU A 18 -46.37 6.56 -21.10
CA LEU A 18 -45.75 7.67 -20.37
C LEU A 18 -45.39 7.30 -18.93
N GLY A 19 -46.25 6.54 -18.23
CA GLY A 19 -45.95 6.03 -16.89
C GLY A 19 -44.73 5.10 -16.88
N LEU A 20 -44.61 4.23 -17.88
CA LEU A 20 -43.46 3.33 -18.05
C LEU A 20 -42.15 4.11 -18.32
N LEU A 21 -42.21 5.15 -19.15
CA LEU A 21 -41.04 5.98 -19.43
C LEU A 21 -40.56 6.73 -18.19
N ILE A 22 -41.47 7.33 -17.42
CA ILE A 22 -41.12 8.09 -16.21
C ILE A 22 -40.56 7.15 -15.14
N THR A 23 -41.20 6.02 -14.89
CA THR A 23 -40.71 5.02 -13.92
C THR A 23 -39.37 4.44 -14.34
N GLY A 24 -39.19 4.11 -15.63
CA GLY A 24 -37.91 3.66 -16.17
C GLY A 24 -36.78 4.67 -15.95
N ALA A 25 -37.02 5.94 -16.25
CA ALA A 25 -36.05 7.01 -16.00
C ALA A 25 -35.73 7.18 -14.50
N ALA A 26 -36.75 7.12 -13.64
CA ALA A 26 -36.56 7.21 -12.19
C ALA A 26 -35.73 6.04 -11.63
N LEU A 27 -35.95 4.81 -12.12
CA LEU A 27 -35.13 3.66 -11.73
C LEU A 27 -33.68 3.83 -12.18
N GLN A 28 -33.43 4.29 -13.40
CA GLN A 28 -32.07 4.53 -13.90
C GLN A 28 -31.32 5.55 -13.05
N LEU A 29 -31.98 6.65 -12.68
CA LEU A 29 -31.40 7.67 -11.80
C LEU A 29 -31.09 7.10 -10.41
N LEU A 30 -31.98 6.28 -9.84
CA LEU A 30 -31.75 5.64 -8.55
C LEU A 30 -30.52 4.72 -8.60
N LEU A 31 -30.40 3.87 -9.62
CA LEU A 31 -29.27 2.97 -9.81
C LEU A 31 -27.95 3.74 -9.98
N ALA A 32 -27.95 4.78 -10.82
CA ALA A 32 -26.78 5.62 -11.03
C ALA A 32 -26.33 6.32 -9.72
N ASN A 33 -27.28 6.81 -8.91
CA ASN A 33 -26.97 7.41 -7.62
C ASN A 33 -26.40 6.39 -6.62
N GLN A 34 -26.94 5.17 -6.56
CA GLN A 34 -26.41 4.11 -5.71
C GLN A 34 -25.00 3.69 -6.11
N GLN A 35 -24.74 3.54 -7.42
CA GLN A 35 -23.40 3.23 -7.94
C GLN A 35 -22.41 4.36 -7.64
N SER A 36 -22.81 5.62 -7.83
CA SER A 36 -21.96 6.77 -7.49
C SER A 36 -21.63 6.82 -6.01
N PHE A 37 -22.60 6.53 -5.14
CA PHE A 37 -22.37 6.48 -3.70
C PHE A 37 -21.40 5.37 -3.31
N ALA A 38 -21.59 4.16 -3.86
CA ALA A 38 -20.68 3.05 -3.64
C ALA A 38 -19.26 3.39 -4.09
N LEU A 39 -19.10 4.00 -5.27
CA LEU A 39 -17.79 4.41 -5.78
C LEU A 39 -17.11 5.42 -4.87
N GLN A 40 -17.83 6.43 -4.40
CA GLN A 40 -17.27 7.44 -3.48
C GLN A 40 -16.82 6.80 -2.16
N GLN A 41 -17.62 5.89 -1.61
CA GLN A 41 -17.29 5.20 -0.38
C GLN A 41 -16.05 4.31 -0.54
N THR A 42 -16.00 3.49 -1.60
CA THR A 42 -14.85 2.62 -1.91
C THR A 42 -13.59 3.45 -2.14
N LEU A 43 -13.67 4.54 -2.90
CA LEU A 43 -12.53 5.46 -3.10
C LEU A 43 -12.06 6.12 -1.81
N SER A 44 -12.97 6.40 -0.86
CA SER A 44 -12.62 6.94 0.44
C SER A 44 -11.86 5.94 1.30
N ARG A 45 -12.34 4.67 1.36
CA ARG A 45 -11.68 3.61 2.12
C ARG A 45 -10.27 3.32 1.62
N VAL A 46 -10.12 3.12 0.31
CA VAL A 46 -8.80 2.91 -0.33
C VAL A 46 -7.84 4.05 -0.01
N GLN A 47 -8.32 5.30 -0.06
CA GLN A 47 -7.51 6.46 0.26
C GLN A 47 -7.11 6.53 1.72
N GLU A 48 -8.04 6.26 2.64
CA GLU A 48 -7.78 6.26 4.08
C GLU A 48 -6.74 5.20 4.44
N ASN A 49 -6.95 3.96 4.00
CA ASN A 49 -6.05 2.83 4.25
C ASN A 49 -4.66 3.09 3.68
N GLY A 50 -4.56 3.51 2.41
CA GLY A 50 -3.27 3.81 1.78
C GLY A 50 -2.52 4.96 2.43
N GLN A 51 -3.22 6.04 2.83
CA GLN A 51 -2.58 7.18 3.52
C GLN A 51 -2.13 6.81 4.94
N LEU A 52 -2.89 5.99 5.66
CA LEU A 52 -2.52 5.50 6.99
C LEU A 52 -1.23 4.68 6.91
N PHE A 53 -1.16 3.73 5.97
CA PHE A 53 0.03 2.91 5.78
C PHE A 53 1.26 3.73 5.38
N VAL A 54 1.11 4.65 4.42
CA VAL A 54 2.23 5.51 4.01
C VAL A 54 2.77 6.28 5.21
N ARG A 55 1.91 6.79 6.09
CA ARG A 55 2.35 7.48 7.33
C ARG A 55 3.06 6.54 8.29
N PHE A 56 2.55 5.32 8.46
CA PHE A 56 3.16 4.31 9.32
C PHE A 56 4.57 3.97 8.84
N LEU A 57 4.72 3.53 7.59
CA LEU A 57 6.00 3.11 7.03
C LEU A 57 6.99 4.27 6.93
N VAL A 58 6.55 5.48 6.57
CA VAL A 58 7.42 6.67 6.57
C VAL A 58 7.95 6.98 7.98
N THR A 59 7.14 6.79 9.01
CA THR A 59 7.55 7.03 10.39
C THR A 59 8.61 6.02 10.82
N ASP A 60 8.44 4.74 10.47
CA ASP A 60 9.40 3.70 10.81
C ASP A 60 10.71 3.85 10.02
N LEU A 61 10.62 4.11 8.71
CA LEU A 61 11.79 4.40 7.85
C LEU A 61 12.61 5.59 8.32
N ARG A 62 12.01 6.58 8.98
CA ARG A 62 12.75 7.71 9.57
C ARG A 62 13.53 7.34 10.82
N ARG A 63 13.19 6.23 11.48
CA ARG A 63 13.92 5.68 12.64
C ARG A 63 15.01 4.71 12.22
N ALA A 64 14.87 4.07 11.07
CA ALA A 64 15.88 3.18 10.51
C ALA A 64 17.29 3.80 10.58
N GLY A 65 18.27 2.98 10.96
CA GLY A 65 19.67 3.39 11.10
C GLY A 65 19.99 4.12 12.39
N LEU A 66 19.00 4.41 13.25
CA LEU A 66 19.28 5.10 14.52
C LEU A 66 20.15 4.20 15.39
N GLU A 67 21.36 4.68 15.69
CA GLU A 67 22.29 3.99 16.56
C GLU A 67 22.49 4.78 17.86
N MET A 68 22.73 4.05 18.95
CA MET A 68 22.94 4.60 20.29
C MET A 68 24.14 3.93 20.91
N ALA A 69 24.98 4.72 21.58
CA ALA A 69 26.19 4.22 22.22
C ALA A 69 25.88 3.14 23.26
N ASN A 70 26.73 2.12 23.33
CA ASN A 70 26.67 1.00 24.29
C ASN A 70 25.43 0.09 24.13
N VAL A 71 24.79 0.08 22.97
CA VAL A 71 23.76 -0.88 22.61
C VAL A 71 24.36 -1.83 21.58
N ALA A 72 24.27 -3.13 21.84
CA ALA A 72 24.80 -4.13 20.91
C ALA A 72 23.87 -4.27 19.71
N SER A 73 24.47 -4.39 18.52
CA SER A 73 23.78 -4.67 17.26
C SER A 73 24.34 -5.95 16.65
N THR A 74 23.47 -6.75 16.06
CA THR A 74 23.87 -7.96 15.33
C THR A 74 24.37 -7.62 13.93
N ASP A 75 23.78 -6.60 13.31
CA ASP A 75 24.14 -6.10 11.98
C ASP A 75 24.17 -4.57 11.97
N ALA A 76 24.69 -4.00 10.86
CA ALA A 76 24.62 -2.56 10.62
C ALA A 76 23.16 -2.06 10.70
N GLN A 77 22.96 -0.93 11.38
CA GLN A 77 21.64 -0.32 11.51
C GLN A 77 21.23 0.35 10.20
N GLY A 78 19.95 0.28 9.84
CA GLY A 78 19.44 0.89 8.61
C GLY A 78 18.55 -0.08 7.84
N VAL A 79 18.76 -0.16 6.53
CA VAL A 79 18.15 -1.20 5.70
C VAL A 79 19.05 -2.43 5.76
N ARG A 80 18.46 -3.56 6.13
CA ARG A 80 19.18 -4.82 6.25
C ARG A 80 18.92 -5.69 5.02
N PHE A 81 19.98 -6.16 4.38
CA PHE A 81 19.90 -7.03 3.19
C PHE A 81 20.32 -8.47 3.46
N THR A 82 20.99 -8.71 4.58
CA THR A 82 21.45 -10.03 5.01
C THR A 82 20.48 -10.63 6.02
N ALA A 83 20.24 -11.94 5.90
CA ALA A 83 19.53 -12.69 6.93
C ALA A 83 20.45 -12.91 8.14
N SER A 84 19.88 -12.89 9.34
CA SER A 84 20.57 -13.10 10.61
C SER A 84 19.59 -13.77 11.57
N GLY A 85 19.95 -14.99 11.99
CA GLY A 85 19.01 -15.88 12.66
C GLY A 85 17.74 -16.12 11.83
N ASN A 86 16.58 -15.94 12.46
CA ASN A 86 15.27 -16.09 11.82
C ASN A 86 14.77 -14.81 11.15
N ILE A 87 15.54 -13.72 11.21
CA ILE A 87 15.15 -12.43 10.64
C ILE A 87 15.63 -12.38 9.20
N PRO A 88 14.72 -12.35 8.21
CA PRO A 88 15.12 -12.31 6.81
C PRO A 88 15.60 -10.90 6.43
N GLY A 89 16.51 -10.81 5.47
CA GLY A 89 16.92 -9.54 4.88
C GLY A 89 15.89 -9.01 3.87
N SER A 90 15.97 -7.70 3.59
CA SER A 90 15.29 -7.04 2.48
C SER A 90 15.60 -7.78 1.18
N ASN A 91 14.57 -7.99 0.36
CA ASN A 91 14.70 -8.77 -0.86
C ASN A 91 13.77 -8.23 -1.96
N ASN A 92 14.20 -8.37 -3.22
CA ASN A 92 13.37 -8.14 -4.38
C ASN A 92 12.59 -9.44 -4.66
N GLY A 93 11.28 -9.41 -4.45
CA GLY A 93 10.42 -10.57 -4.75
C GLY A 93 9.84 -10.48 -6.15
N ASN A 94 9.21 -11.56 -6.64
CA ASN A 94 8.54 -11.50 -7.94
C ASN A 94 7.35 -10.54 -7.87
N ASP A 95 6.38 -10.82 -7.00
CA ASP A 95 5.15 -10.02 -6.87
C ASP A 95 5.27 -8.97 -5.75
N TYR A 96 5.91 -9.34 -4.64
CA TYR A 96 6.05 -8.50 -3.46
C TYR A 96 7.49 -8.44 -2.96
N ASP A 97 8.00 -7.24 -2.76
CA ASP A 97 9.29 -7.03 -2.13
C ASP A 97 9.17 -7.20 -0.62
N ARG A 98 10.31 -7.50 0.01
CA ARG A 98 10.42 -7.48 1.47
C ARG A 98 11.36 -6.36 1.88
N LEU A 99 10.95 -5.62 2.90
CA LEU A 99 11.73 -4.54 3.49
C LEU A 99 12.01 -4.86 4.96
N THR A 100 13.28 -5.03 5.29
CA THR A 100 13.76 -5.26 6.65
C THR A 100 14.57 -4.06 7.11
N LEU A 101 14.19 -3.47 8.24
CA LEU A 101 14.80 -2.28 8.83
C LEU A 101 15.28 -2.58 10.24
N SER A 102 16.45 -2.05 10.60
CA SER A 102 16.99 -2.11 11.94
C SER A 102 17.27 -0.72 12.50
N TYR A 103 16.99 -0.54 13.79
CA TYR A 103 17.34 0.64 14.56
C TYR A 103 17.41 0.31 16.05
N HIS A 104 18.08 1.15 16.84
CA HIS A 104 18.04 1.07 18.29
C HIS A 104 16.74 1.66 18.83
N GLY A 105 16.02 0.85 19.61
CA GLY A 105 14.71 1.19 20.13
C GLY A 105 14.33 0.32 21.32
N VAL A 106 13.13 0.58 21.83
CA VAL A 106 12.49 -0.25 22.86
C VAL A 106 11.17 -0.84 22.39
N THR A 107 10.70 -0.51 21.18
CA THR A 107 9.41 -0.96 20.67
C THR A 107 9.50 -1.32 19.20
N ASP A 108 8.99 -2.50 18.85
CA ASP A 108 8.84 -2.98 17.48
C ASP A 108 7.48 -2.61 16.89
N CYS A 109 7.25 -2.97 15.62
CA CYS A 109 6.00 -2.67 14.94
C CYS A 109 4.79 -3.48 15.43
N GLU A 110 5.01 -4.58 16.15
CA GLU A 110 3.95 -5.37 16.80
C GLU A 110 3.54 -4.76 18.16
N GLY A 111 4.27 -3.74 18.64
CA GLY A 111 4.04 -3.09 19.92
C GLY A 111 4.69 -3.80 21.11
N SER A 112 5.54 -4.80 20.86
CA SER A 112 6.35 -5.44 21.91
C SER A 112 7.31 -4.44 22.49
N ILE A 113 7.53 -4.48 23.81
CA ILE A 113 8.41 -3.52 24.50
C ILE A 113 9.60 -4.26 25.12
N ALA A 114 10.81 -3.84 24.74
CA ALA A 114 12.05 -4.29 25.36
C ALA A 114 12.32 -3.55 26.69
N PRO A 115 12.91 -4.22 27.69
CA PRO A 115 13.16 -3.62 29.02
C PRO A 115 14.26 -2.55 29.01
N ALA A 116 15.08 -2.51 27.96
CA ALA A 116 16.14 -1.54 27.76
C ALA A 116 16.31 -1.28 26.26
N MET A 117 17.09 -0.25 25.92
CA MET A 117 17.42 0.05 24.53
C MET A 117 18.16 -1.13 23.90
N THR A 118 17.64 -1.61 22.78
CA THR A 118 18.15 -2.80 22.09
C THR A 118 18.02 -2.61 20.58
N GLU A 119 18.66 -3.48 19.81
CA GLU A 119 18.36 -3.63 18.39
C GLU A 119 16.91 -4.07 18.20
N VAL A 120 16.15 -3.24 17.49
CA VAL A 120 14.79 -3.53 17.02
C VAL A 120 14.87 -3.74 15.52
N VAL A 121 14.33 -4.86 15.05
CA VAL A 121 14.25 -5.16 13.62
C VAL A 121 12.80 -5.31 13.23
N ASN A 122 12.34 -4.57 12.23
CA ASN A 122 10.99 -4.67 11.68
C ASN A 122 11.08 -5.19 10.25
N THR A 123 10.28 -6.19 9.91
CA THR A 123 10.20 -6.78 8.58
C THR A 123 8.81 -6.58 7.99
N TYR A 124 8.74 -5.93 6.84
CA TYR A 124 7.52 -5.67 6.09
C TYR A 124 7.47 -6.56 4.85
N PHE A 125 6.40 -7.34 4.70
CA PHE A 125 6.18 -8.23 3.56
C PHE A 125 4.70 -8.53 3.38
N VAL A 126 4.32 -8.94 2.17
CA VAL A 126 2.95 -9.40 1.87
C VAL A 126 2.91 -10.93 1.95
N ASN A 127 1.90 -11.49 2.60
CA ASN A 127 1.68 -12.95 2.67
C ASN A 127 0.89 -13.49 1.45
N ASP A 128 0.66 -14.80 1.45
CA ASP A 128 -0.11 -15.47 0.39
C ASP A 128 -1.59 -15.04 0.33
N ASP A 129 -2.11 -14.47 1.42
CA ASP A 129 -3.47 -13.94 1.53
C ASP A 129 -3.58 -12.48 1.06
N SER A 130 -2.52 -11.91 0.47
CA SER A 130 -2.46 -10.51 0.00
C SER A 130 -2.56 -9.48 1.14
N GLU A 131 -2.15 -9.87 2.35
CA GLU A 131 -2.06 -8.99 3.50
C GLU A 131 -0.63 -8.50 3.70
N LEU A 132 -0.44 -7.21 3.87
CA LEU A 132 0.86 -6.64 4.22
C LEU A 132 1.04 -6.67 5.73
N LEU A 133 2.02 -7.44 6.19
CA LEU A 133 2.34 -7.61 7.59
C LEU A 133 3.56 -6.79 7.99
N CYS A 134 3.62 -6.47 9.27
CA CYS A 134 4.88 -6.13 9.92
C CYS A 134 5.21 -7.13 11.02
N GLN A 135 6.38 -7.73 10.91
CA GLN A 135 6.92 -8.68 11.87
C GLN A 135 8.06 -8.02 12.66
N GLY A 136 7.92 -8.00 13.99
CA GLY A 136 8.87 -7.45 14.93
C GLY A 136 9.90 -8.48 15.37
N GLY A 137 11.14 -8.02 15.53
CA GLY A 137 12.28 -8.85 15.90
C GLY A 137 12.43 -9.09 17.40
N LEU A 138 11.65 -8.41 18.26
CA LEU A 138 11.84 -8.51 19.72
C LEU A 138 11.30 -9.80 20.32
N THR A 139 10.13 -10.26 19.85
CA THR A 139 9.46 -11.47 20.36
C THR A 139 9.38 -12.59 19.33
N GLY A 140 9.75 -12.31 18.07
CA GLY A 140 9.70 -13.29 16.98
C GLY A 140 8.27 -13.72 16.66
N GLY A 141 7.30 -12.81 16.79
CA GLY A 141 5.91 -13.04 16.48
C GLY A 141 5.67 -13.39 15.01
N ASN A 142 4.41 -13.73 14.69
CA ASN A 142 3.99 -14.00 13.30
C ASN A 142 3.75 -12.72 12.49
N GLY A 143 3.93 -11.54 13.11
CA GLY A 143 3.60 -10.26 12.53
C GLY A 143 2.15 -9.85 12.77
N VAL A 144 1.90 -8.56 12.57
CA VAL A 144 0.57 -7.95 12.58
C VAL A 144 0.21 -7.49 11.19
N VAL A 145 -1.05 -7.71 10.78
CA VAL A 145 -1.58 -7.21 9.52
C VAL A 145 -1.75 -5.70 9.61
N LEU A 146 -1.14 -4.97 8.68
CA LEU A 146 -1.25 -3.51 8.57
C LEU A 146 -2.25 -3.08 7.51
N LEU A 147 -2.33 -3.85 6.42
CA LEU A 147 -3.23 -3.64 5.30
C LEU A 147 -3.64 -4.98 4.72
N GLU A 148 -4.91 -5.06 4.35
CA GLU A 148 -5.46 -6.15 3.54
C GLU A 148 -5.51 -5.70 2.07
N ASP A 149 -5.73 -6.66 1.16
CA ASP A 149 -5.95 -6.40 -0.27
C ASP A 149 -4.80 -5.65 -0.98
N VAL A 150 -3.55 -6.03 -0.69
CA VAL A 150 -2.35 -5.52 -1.35
C VAL A 150 -2.02 -6.38 -2.57
N GLU A 151 -2.12 -5.81 -3.76
CA GLU A 151 -1.83 -6.52 -5.02
C GLU A 151 -0.39 -6.35 -5.51
N ALA A 152 0.34 -5.35 -5.00
CA ALA A 152 1.76 -5.20 -5.24
C ALA A 152 2.41 -4.36 -4.15
N PHE A 153 3.66 -4.67 -3.83
CA PHE A 153 4.50 -3.89 -2.94
C PHE A 153 5.95 -3.93 -3.44
N GLU A 154 6.52 -2.76 -3.71
CA GLU A 154 7.87 -2.64 -4.24
C GLU A 154 8.69 -1.58 -3.54
N VAL A 155 9.99 -1.84 -3.45
CA VAL A 155 10.93 -0.98 -2.74
C VAL A 155 12.23 -0.82 -3.52
N LEU A 156 12.60 0.45 -3.75
CA LEU A 156 13.86 0.87 -4.33
C LEU A 156 14.71 1.60 -3.29
N TYR A 157 16.01 1.36 -3.35
CA TYR A 157 17.01 1.91 -2.45
C TYR A 157 17.85 2.95 -3.19
N GLY A 158 17.80 4.18 -2.70
CA GLY A 158 18.65 5.28 -3.16
C GLY A 158 20.03 5.16 -2.52
N ILE A 159 21.03 4.83 -3.34
CA ILE A 159 22.40 4.57 -2.90
C ILE A 159 23.34 5.73 -3.24
N ASP A 160 24.39 5.87 -2.43
CA ASP A 160 25.56 6.68 -2.74
C ASP A 160 26.66 5.81 -3.37
N GLU A 161 26.90 6.00 -4.66
CA GLU A 161 27.93 5.26 -5.40
C GLU A 161 29.27 6.01 -5.43
N GLU A 162 29.26 7.32 -5.15
CA GLU A 162 30.43 8.20 -5.29
C GLU A 162 31.27 8.20 -4.01
N ARG A 163 30.63 8.13 -2.83
CA ARG A 163 31.28 8.11 -1.50
C ARG A 163 32.30 9.24 -1.32
N ASP A 164 31.88 10.44 -1.72
CA ASP A 164 32.75 11.63 -1.76
C ASP A 164 32.69 12.45 -0.46
N GLY A 165 32.09 11.92 0.61
CA GLY A 165 31.83 12.62 1.87
C GLY A 165 30.55 13.46 1.84
N THR A 166 29.79 13.44 0.75
CA THR A 166 28.53 14.18 0.61
C THR A 166 27.35 13.22 0.45
N ALA A 167 26.48 13.15 1.47
CA ALA A 167 25.29 12.30 1.44
C ALA A 167 24.33 12.65 0.29
N LYS A 168 24.46 11.95 -0.84
CA LYS A 168 23.69 12.19 -2.06
C LYS A 168 23.28 10.87 -2.70
N VAL A 169 21.98 10.76 -3.01
CA VAL A 169 21.49 9.62 -3.80
C VAL A 169 21.93 9.81 -5.26
N ASN A 170 22.80 8.92 -5.74
CA ASN A 170 23.21 8.90 -7.16
C ASN A 170 22.20 8.11 -8.00
N ARG A 171 21.74 6.97 -7.48
CA ARG A 171 20.89 6.02 -8.21
C ARG A 171 19.92 5.31 -7.29
N TYR A 172 18.76 4.92 -7.83
CA TYR A 172 17.83 4.01 -7.18
C TYR A 172 18.01 2.60 -7.76
N VAL A 173 18.10 1.61 -6.88
CA VAL A 173 18.32 0.20 -7.22
C VAL A 173 17.37 -0.71 -6.47
N GLU A 174 17.10 -1.89 -7.02
CA GLU A 174 16.33 -2.95 -6.36
C GLU A 174 17.15 -3.62 -5.24
N ALA A 175 16.48 -4.30 -4.31
CA ALA A 175 17.16 -5.08 -3.29
C ALA A 175 18.06 -6.15 -3.92
N GLY A 176 19.28 -6.29 -3.39
CA GLY A 176 20.33 -7.17 -3.91
C GLY A 176 21.28 -6.49 -4.90
N LEU A 177 20.92 -5.33 -5.46
CA LEU A 177 21.73 -4.59 -6.43
C LEU A 177 22.49 -3.40 -5.83
N GLN A 178 22.29 -3.10 -4.55
CA GLN A 178 22.97 -2.01 -3.84
C GLN A 178 24.48 -2.25 -3.66
N GLY A 179 24.92 -3.51 -3.69
CA GLY A 179 26.30 -3.87 -3.39
C GLY A 179 26.65 -3.48 -1.95
N GLY A 180 27.83 -2.88 -1.76
CA GLY A 180 28.26 -2.36 -0.45
C GLY A 180 28.01 -0.87 -0.26
N ASN A 181 27.17 -0.24 -1.09
CA ASN A 181 26.93 1.20 -1.06
C ASN A 181 25.93 1.57 0.05
N PRO A 182 26.15 2.68 0.77
CA PRO A 182 25.23 3.11 1.82
C PRO A 182 23.88 3.50 1.20
N VAL A 183 22.80 3.17 1.91
CA VAL A 183 21.44 3.51 1.51
C VAL A 183 21.03 4.82 2.19
N LEU A 184 20.77 5.84 1.38
CA LEU A 184 20.42 7.19 1.86
C LEU A 184 18.93 7.52 1.70
N ALA A 185 18.22 6.78 0.85
CA ALA A 185 16.78 6.94 0.69
C ALA A 185 16.11 5.60 0.38
N VAL A 186 14.85 5.49 0.76
CA VAL A 186 13.98 4.36 0.39
C VAL A 186 12.77 4.93 -0.33
N ARG A 187 12.53 4.46 -1.55
CA ARG A 187 11.32 4.74 -2.30
C ARG A 187 10.48 3.47 -2.32
N PHE A 188 9.26 3.54 -1.84
CA PHE A 188 8.34 2.42 -1.88
C PHE A 188 7.08 2.79 -2.65
N SER A 189 6.45 1.78 -3.23
CA SER A 189 5.15 1.90 -3.87
C SER A 189 4.33 0.66 -3.59
N LEU A 190 3.02 0.83 -3.51
CA LEU A 190 2.09 -0.28 -3.36
C LEU A 190 0.82 -0.06 -4.16
N LEU A 191 0.17 -1.16 -4.54
CA LEU A 191 -1.14 -1.17 -5.19
C LEU A 191 -2.16 -1.73 -4.20
N LEU A 192 -3.10 -0.88 -3.76
CA LEU A 192 -4.25 -1.32 -2.97
C LEU A 192 -5.43 -1.61 -3.86
N LYS A 193 -6.16 -2.65 -3.52
CA LYS A 193 -7.47 -3.01 -4.04
C LYS A 193 -8.51 -2.77 -2.94
N GLU A 194 -9.71 -2.36 -3.33
CA GLU A 194 -10.90 -2.46 -2.50
C GLU A 194 -12.07 -2.92 -3.37
N GLU A 195 -12.69 -4.02 -2.97
CA GLU A 195 -13.78 -4.62 -3.70
C GLU A 195 -15.14 -4.01 -3.34
N SER A 196 -16.03 -3.87 -4.33
CA SER A 196 -17.39 -3.42 -4.09
C SER A 196 -18.35 -4.06 -5.08
N ASN A 197 -19.20 -4.96 -4.58
CA ASN A 197 -20.23 -5.66 -5.37
C ASN A 197 -21.25 -4.72 -6.05
N SER A 198 -21.28 -3.45 -5.64
CA SER A 198 -22.15 -2.42 -6.21
C SER A 198 -21.52 -1.71 -7.42
N LEU A 199 -20.25 -1.97 -7.71
CA LEU A 199 -19.54 -1.38 -8.84
C LEU A 199 -19.60 -2.29 -10.07
N PRO A 200 -19.67 -1.69 -11.28
CA PRO A 200 -19.54 -2.47 -12.51
C PRO A 200 -18.15 -3.13 -12.57
N LYS A 201 -18.12 -4.29 -13.21
CA LYS A 201 -16.88 -5.02 -13.47
C LYS A 201 -16.02 -4.21 -14.43
N GLY A 202 -14.74 -4.03 -14.11
CA GLY A 202 -13.76 -3.43 -15.00
C GLY A 202 -13.49 -4.33 -16.21
N ASP A 203 -13.06 -3.71 -17.31
CA ASP A 203 -12.75 -4.40 -18.56
C ASP A 203 -11.40 -5.16 -18.49
N GLY A 204 -10.58 -4.90 -17.46
CA GLY A 204 -9.31 -5.61 -17.21
C GLY A 204 -8.18 -5.23 -18.17
N ASP A 205 -8.29 -4.06 -18.82
CA ASP A 205 -7.35 -3.60 -19.83
C ASP A 205 -6.37 -2.54 -19.33
N LYS A 206 -6.51 -2.07 -18.08
CA LYS A 206 -5.58 -1.11 -17.49
C LYS A 206 -4.34 -1.81 -16.96
N GLU A 207 -3.24 -1.09 -16.97
CA GLU A 207 -1.99 -1.48 -16.34
C GLU A 207 -1.60 -0.45 -15.28
N PHE A 208 -1.12 -0.95 -14.14
CA PHE A 208 -0.59 -0.15 -13.04
C PHE A 208 0.91 -0.31 -13.00
N PHE A 209 1.62 0.82 -13.05
CA PHE A 209 3.06 0.87 -12.88
C PHE A 209 3.39 1.08 -11.40
N ILE A 210 3.98 0.07 -10.77
CA ILE A 210 4.49 0.14 -9.41
C ILE A 210 6.00 0.11 -9.57
N LEU A 211 6.69 1.24 -9.38
CA LEU A 211 8.14 1.39 -9.56
C LEU A 211 8.72 0.65 -10.80
N THR A 212 9.28 -0.55 -10.63
CA THR A 212 9.91 -1.31 -11.72
C THR A 212 9.01 -2.41 -12.29
N LYS A 213 7.90 -2.77 -11.64
CA LYS A 213 6.96 -3.78 -12.15
C LYS A 213 5.66 -3.15 -12.68
N THR A 214 4.96 -3.97 -13.44
CA THR A 214 3.68 -3.63 -14.06
C THR A 214 2.66 -4.69 -13.68
N VAL A 215 1.54 -4.27 -13.11
CA VAL A 215 0.42 -5.14 -12.74
C VAL A 215 -0.77 -4.85 -13.64
N LYS A 216 -1.26 -5.89 -14.31
CA LYS A 216 -2.45 -5.79 -15.16
C LYS A 216 -3.72 -5.89 -14.32
N GLU A 217 -4.68 -5.01 -14.58
CA GLU A 217 -5.99 -4.98 -13.91
C GLU A 217 -6.74 -6.30 -14.19
N PRO A 218 -7.09 -7.07 -13.14
CA PRO A 218 -8.05 -8.15 -13.27
C PRO A 218 -9.43 -7.60 -13.65
N ALA A 219 -10.18 -8.34 -14.47
CA ALA A 219 -11.58 -8.02 -14.70
C ALA A 219 -12.38 -8.37 -13.43
N ASP A 220 -12.62 -7.40 -12.56
CA ASP A 220 -13.40 -7.51 -11.31
C ASP A 220 -14.11 -6.19 -10.95
N SER A 221 -14.88 -6.18 -9.86
CA SER A 221 -15.62 -5.00 -9.37
C SER A 221 -14.84 -4.24 -8.29
N SER A 222 -13.55 -4.02 -8.52
CA SER A 222 -12.66 -3.44 -7.52
C SER A 222 -12.09 -2.10 -7.96
N VAL A 223 -11.88 -1.22 -6.99
CA VAL A 223 -11.14 0.03 -7.18
C VAL A 223 -9.70 -0.22 -6.77
N ARG A 224 -8.78 0.17 -7.65
CA ARG A 224 -7.34 0.06 -7.40
C ARG A 224 -6.69 1.43 -7.32
N ARG A 225 -5.72 1.58 -6.43
CA ARG A 225 -4.95 2.81 -6.30
C ARG A 225 -3.51 2.56 -5.92
N VAL A 226 -2.61 3.20 -6.66
CA VAL A 226 -1.18 3.22 -6.37
C VAL A 226 -0.88 4.29 -5.32
N PHE A 227 -0.14 3.92 -4.30
CA PHE A 227 0.45 4.84 -3.33
C PHE A 227 1.96 4.73 -3.39
N MET A 228 2.64 5.86 -3.46
CA MET A 228 4.09 5.91 -3.50
C MET A 228 4.62 6.98 -2.55
N SER A 229 5.79 6.73 -1.97
CA SER A 229 6.51 7.72 -1.17
C SER A 229 8.00 7.50 -1.27
N THR A 230 8.76 8.56 -1.07
CA THR A 230 10.23 8.51 -0.97
C THR A 230 10.65 9.11 0.35
N VAL A 231 11.36 8.32 1.16
CA VAL A 231 11.85 8.69 2.47
C VAL A 231 13.36 8.79 2.41
N LYS A 232 13.89 9.99 2.67
CA LYS A 232 15.31 10.14 2.94
C LYS A 232 15.59 9.62 4.34
N MET A 233 16.56 8.73 4.46
CA MET A 233 17.02 8.23 5.74
C MET A 233 17.76 9.36 6.47
N ARG A 234 17.56 9.45 7.79
CA ARG A 234 18.23 10.46 8.63
C ARG A 234 19.45 9.90 9.35
N ASN A 235 19.48 8.59 9.51
CA ASN A 235 20.53 7.88 10.20
C ASN A 235 21.10 6.87 9.18
N TYR A 236 22.39 7.00 8.93
CA TYR A 236 23.21 6.14 8.08
C TYR A 236 24.64 6.26 8.60
N ASN A 237 25.49 5.30 8.22
CA ASN A 237 26.88 5.34 8.63
C ASN A 237 27.61 6.48 7.90
N TRP A 238 27.97 7.54 8.63
CA TRP A 238 28.67 8.70 8.05
C TRP A 238 30.09 8.38 7.59
N ASP A 239 30.70 7.30 8.08
CA ASP A 239 32.02 6.87 7.65
C ASP A 239 32.00 6.16 6.28
N GLU A 240 30.80 5.79 5.79
CA GLU A 240 30.61 5.09 4.51
C GLU A 240 30.18 6.01 3.35
N VAL A 241 29.86 7.28 3.67
CA VAL A 241 29.38 8.32 2.76
C VAL A 241 30.54 9.20 2.26
#